data_AF-A0A358DQM6-F1
#
_entry.id   AF-A0A358DQM6-F1
#
_cell.length_a   1.000
_cell.length_b   1.000
_cell.length_c   1.000
_cell.angle_alpha   90.00
_cell.angle_beta   90.00
_cell.angle_gamma   90.00
#
_symmetry.space_group_name_H-M   'P 1'
#
loop_
_entity.id
_entity.type
_entity.pdbx_description
1 polymer ?
#
loop_
_entity_poly.entity_id
_entity_poly.type
_entity_poly.pdbx_seq_one_letter_code
_entity_poly.pdbx_strand_id
1 'polypeptide(L)'
;AFPPHQQENARRQLANTLLSVVTQRLVPAQQGGRIAACEILRTSSRVRELIVDAERTLEIHESMELNQVTLGTQSFDQALM
;
A
#
# COMPACT_ATOMS: atom_id res chain seq x y z
N ALA A 1 -18.89 -1.12 -6.40
CA ALA A 1 -18.74 -0.72 -4.98
C ALA A 1 -19.65 -1.59 -4.12
N PHE A 2 -19.23 -1.95 -2.90
CA PHE A 2 -20.06 -2.74 -1.98
C PHE A 2 -21.20 -1.88 -1.39
N PRO A 3 -22.41 -2.44 -1.16
CA PRO A 3 -23.48 -1.76 -0.42
C PRO A 3 -23.01 -1.31 0.97
N PRO A 4 -23.51 -0.19 1.54
CA PRO A 4 -23.02 0.35 2.82
C PRO A 4 -22.92 -0.68 3.95
N HIS A 5 -23.94 -1.53 4.10
CA HIS A 5 -24.00 -2.58 5.13
C HIS A 5 -22.99 -3.74 4.92
N GLN A 6 -22.36 -3.85 3.75
CA GLN A 6 -21.36 -4.86 3.43
C GLN A 6 -19.93 -4.32 3.48
N GLN A 7 -19.75 -3.00 3.51
CA GLN A 7 -18.43 -2.37 3.42
C GLN A 7 -17.52 -2.73 4.60
N GLU A 8 -18.06 -2.74 5.82
CA GLU A 8 -17.28 -3.10 7.00
C GLU A 8 -16.79 -4.55 6.93
N ASN A 9 -17.67 -5.48 6.57
CA ASN A 9 -17.32 -6.89 6.41
C ASN A 9 -16.28 -7.10 5.31
N ALA A 10 -16.42 -6.42 4.17
CA ALA A 10 -15.45 -6.46 3.07
C ALA A 10 -14.08 -5.91 3.51
N ARG A 11 -14.03 -4.81 4.27
CA ARG A 11 -12.80 -4.25 4.83
C ARG A 11 -12.11 -5.21 5.81
N ARG A 12 -12.87 -5.82 6.72
CA ARG A 12 -12.33 -6.82 7.66
C ARG A 12 -11.78 -8.05 6.93
N GLN A 13 -12.49 -8.54 5.92
CA GLN A 13 -12.00 -9.65 5.10
C GLN A 13 -10.70 -9.28 4.38
N LEU A 14 -10.66 -8.10 3.73
CA LEU A 14 -9.46 -7.59 3.07
C LEU A 14 -8.28 -7.47 4.04
N ALA A 15 -8.49 -6.84 5.20
CA ALA A 15 -7.45 -6.69 6.22
C ALA A 15 -6.91 -8.04 6.73
N ASN A 16 -7.73 -9.09 6.74
CA ASN A 16 -7.32 -10.42 7.18
C ASN A 16 -6.53 -11.17 6.11
N THR A 17 -6.90 -11.06 4.83
CA THR A 17 -6.29 -11.83 3.75
C THR A 17 -5.15 -11.11 3.04
N LEU A 18 -5.08 -9.78 3.12
CA LEU A 18 -4.04 -9.01 2.44
C LEU A 18 -2.67 -9.25 3.11
N LEU A 19 -1.68 -9.59 2.27
CA LEU A 19 -0.29 -9.79 2.70
C LEU A 19 0.59 -8.61 2.30
N SER A 20 0.41 -8.13 1.08
CA SER A 20 1.19 -7.06 0.49
C SER A 20 0.45 -6.49 -0.72
N VAL A 21 0.72 -5.23 -1.05
CA VAL A 21 0.34 -4.59 -2.31
C VAL A 21 1.61 -4.10 -2.98
N VAL A 22 1.78 -4.45 -4.25
CA VAL A 22 2.84 -3.90 -5.09
C VAL A 22 2.16 -3.18 -6.24
N THR A 23 2.35 -1.87 -6.33
CA THR A 23 1.91 -1.07 -7.48
C THR A 23 3.12 -0.70 -8.32
N GLN A 24 2.92 -0.58 -9.63
CA GLN A 24 4.01 -0.34 -10.58
C GLN A 24 3.59 0.73 -11.58
N ARG A 25 4.52 1.65 -11.87
CA ARG A 25 4.45 2.53 -13.05
C ARG A 25 5.72 2.38 -13.87
N LEU A 26 5.55 2.29 -15.19
CA LEU A 26 6.69 2.35 -16.10
C LEU A 26 7.04 3.81 -16.37
N VAL A 27 8.27 4.21 -16.05
CA VAL A 27 8.79 5.57 -16.27
C VAL A 27 9.94 5.54 -17.28
N PRO A 28 10.16 6.62 -18.05
CA PRO A 28 11.28 6.68 -18.99
C PRO A 28 12.62 6.44 -18.29
N ALA A 29 13.46 5.57 -18.86
CA ALA A 29 14.81 5.34 -18.36
C ALA A 29 15.82 6.27 -19.04
N GLN A 30 16.87 6.66 -18.31
CA GLN A 30 17.89 7.61 -18.80
C GLN A 30 18.61 7.11 -20.07
N GLN A 31 18.84 5.80 -20.19
CA GLN A 31 19.51 5.18 -21.33
C GLN A 31 18.53 4.70 -22.43
N GLY A 32 17.29 5.17 -22.40
CA GLY A 32 16.22 4.73 -23.29
C GLY A 32 15.44 3.53 -22.73
N GLY A 33 14.24 3.31 -23.27
CA GLY A 33 13.31 2.32 -22.75
C GLY A 33 12.55 2.81 -21.51
N ARG A 34 12.07 1.87 -20.69
CA ARG A 34 11.27 2.15 -19.49
C ARG A 34 11.77 1.32 -18.31
N ILE A 35 11.77 1.90 -17.12
CA ILE A 35 12.03 1.22 -15.85
C ILE A 35 10.76 1.18 -15.00
N ALA A 36 10.58 0.11 -14.24
CA ALA A 36 9.48 -0.02 -13.29
C ALA A 36 9.82 0.73 -11.99
N ALA A 37 9.07 1.78 -11.70
CA ALA A 37 9.01 2.38 -10.36
C ALA A 37 7.89 1.67 -9.59
N CYS A 38 8.25 1.08 -8.45
CA CYS A 38 7.34 0.25 -7.65
C CYS A 38 7.09 0.87 -6.28
N GLU A 39 5.83 0.90 -5.87
CA GLU A 39 5.45 1.17 -4.48
C GLU A 39 5.04 -0.15 -3.82
N ILE A 40 5.53 -0.37 -2.61
CA ILE A 40 5.46 -1.65 -1.90
C ILE A 40 4.89 -1.40 -0.49
N LEU A 41 3.67 -1.89 -0.25
CA LEU A 41 3.04 -1.94 1.06
C LEU A 41 3.06 -3.38 1.56
N ARG A 42 3.59 -3.64 2.76
CA ARG A 42 3.41 -4.93 3.45
C ARG A 42 2.44 -4.77 4.60
N THR A 43 1.54 -5.73 4.73
CA THR A 43 0.44 -5.65 5.69
C THR A 43 0.90 -6.04 7.10
N SER A 44 1.31 -5.04 7.88
CA SER A 44 1.57 -5.14 9.33
C SER A 44 0.26 -5.14 10.13
N SER A 45 0.31 -5.46 11.44
CA SER A 45 -0.85 -5.35 12.32
C SER A 45 -1.47 -3.95 12.31
N ARG A 46 -0.64 -2.91 12.29
CA ARG A 46 -1.08 -1.51 12.17
C ARG A 46 -1.83 -1.26 10.87
N VAL A 47 -1.30 -1.74 9.73
CA VAL A 47 -1.96 -1.59 8.43
C VAL A 47 -3.32 -2.31 8.43
N ARG A 48 -3.44 -3.47 9.08
CA ARG A 48 -4.73 -4.19 9.21
C ARG A 48 -5.77 -3.34 9.93
N GLU A 49 -5.40 -2.71 11.04
CA GLU A 49 -6.27 -1.79 11.78
C GLU A 49 -6.73 -0.60 10.91
N LEU A 50 -5.78 -0.01 10.17
CA LEU A 50 -6.05 1.12 9.27
C LEU A 50 -6.91 0.74 8.05
N ILE A 51 -6.87 -0.51 7.59
CA ILE A 51 -7.78 -1.01 6.54
C ILE A 51 -9.21 -1.18 7.07
N VAL A 52 -9.36 -1.62 8.32
CA VAL A 52 -10.68 -1.82 8.93
C VAL A 52 -11.39 -0.48 9.16
N ASP A 53 -10.66 0.54 9.62
CA ASP A 53 -11.18 1.88 9.86
C ASP A 53 -11.19 2.72 8.56
N ALA A 54 -12.40 3.06 8.09
CA ALA A 54 -12.56 3.79 6.84
C ALA A 54 -11.99 5.21 6.89
N GLU A 55 -12.07 5.88 8.04
CA GLU A 55 -11.63 7.28 8.20
C GLU A 55 -10.10 7.39 8.30
N ARG A 56 -9.44 6.27 8.60
CA ARG A 56 -7.99 6.23 8.87
C ARG A 56 -7.18 5.57 7.76
N THR A 57 -7.82 5.22 6.65
CA THR A 57 -7.16 4.57 5.51
C THR A 57 -5.99 5.41 4.96
N LEU A 58 -6.05 6.75 5.06
CA LEU A 58 -4.98 7.63 4.60
C LEU A 58 -3.68 7.52 5.44
N GLU A 59 -3.77 7.10 6.70
CA GLU A 59 -2.60 6.88 7.58
C GLU A 59 -1.73 5.69 7.11
N ILE A 60 -2.19 4.87 6.16
CA ILE A 60 -1.41 3.74 5.63
C ILE A 60 -0.13 4.24 4.96
N HIS A 61 -0.17 5.40 4.30
CA HIS A 61 1.00 5.96 3.63
C HIS A 61 2.12 6.29 4.62
N GLU A 62 1.79 6.97 5.72
CA GLU A 62 2.73 7.23 6.81
C GLU A 62 3.26 5.93 7.41
N SER A 63 2.39 4.92 7.60
CA SER A 63 2.80 3.60 8.07
C SER A 63 3.80 2.91 7.13
N MET A 64 3.76 3.17 5.82
CA MET A 64 4.74 2.62 4.88
C MET A 64 6.09 3.31 5.05
N GLU A 65 6.10 4.64 5.08
CA GLU A 65 7.36 5.39 5.22
C GLU A 65 8.10 5.03 6.51
N LEU A 66 7.38 4.89 7.63
CA LEU A 66 7.95 4.51 8.92
C LEU A 66 8.50 3.07 8.96
N ASN A 67 8.01 2.18 8.10
CA ASN A 67 8.41 0.76 8.09
C ASN A 67 9.27 0.39 6.88
N GLN A 68 9.88 1.38 6.21
CA GLN A 68 10.72 1.15 5.03
C GLN A 68 11.83 0.14 5.33
N VAL A 69 12.59 0.35 6.41
CA VAL A 69 13.74 -0.48 6.77
C VAL A 69 13.33 -1.83 7.37
N THR A 70 12.33 -1.83 8.26
CA THR A 70 11.94 -3.02 9.03
C THR A 70 11.14 -4.02 8.21
N LEU A 71 10.29 -3.53 7.30
CA LEU A 71 9.42 -4.37 6.48
C LEU A 71 9.83 -4.39 5.01
N GLY A 72 10.73 -3.52 4.55
CA GLY A 72 11.01 -3.39 3.11
C GLY A 72 9.84 -2.78 2.35
N THR A 73 9.11 -1.88 2.99
CA THR A 73 8.08 -1.08 2.33
C THR A 73 8.71 0.10 1.60
N GLN A 74 8.03 0.65 0.59
CA GLN A 74 8.57 1.72 -0.23
C GLN A 74 7.41 2.54 -0.80
N SER A 75 7.44 3.87 -0.66
CA SER A 75 6.49 4.76 -1.35
C SER A 75 6.91 4.99 -2.81
N PHE A 76 5.98 5.44 -3.65
CA PHE A 76 6.31 5.73 -5.05
C PHE A 76 7.39 6.81 -5.20
N ASP A 77 7.36 7.86 -4.35
CA ASP A 77 8.37 8.91 -4.36
C ASP A 77 9.75 8.36 -4.01
N GLN A 78 9.83 7.42 -3.05
CA GLN A 78 11.06 6.70 -2.73
C GLN A 78 11.56 5.79 -3.85
N ALA A 79 10.71 5.37 -4.78
CA ALA A 79 11.12 4.59 -5.94
C ALA A 79 11.63 5.45 -7.10
N LEU A 80 11.39 6.77 -7.05
CA LEU A 80 11.82 7.73 -8.07
C LEU A 80 13.04 8.55 -7.66
N MET A 81 13.44 8.51 -6.39
CA MET A 81 14.68 9.11 -5.88
C MET A 81 15.91 8.29 -6.30
#